data_AF-A0A3D0SMT9-F1
#
_entry.id   AF-A0A3D0SMT9-F1
#
_cell.length_a   1.000
_cell.length_b   1.000
_cell.length_c   1.000
_cell.angle_alpha   90.00
_cell.angle_beta   90.00
_cell.angle_gamma   90.00
#
_symmetry.space_group_name_H-M   'P 1'
#
loop_
_entity.id
_entity.type
_entity.pdbx_description
1 polymer ?
#
loop_
_entity_poly.entity_id
_entity_poly.type
_entity_poly.pdbx_seq_one_letter_code
_entity_poly.pdbx_strand_id
1 'polypeptide(L)' 'MTNFNFSELAAAALDALRASGLAPHDAGKDAPVFDGQLHRYRVEGDKAGSKNAYYVLHLDGRAAGVFGSWKSGLRSTWA' A
#
# COMPACT_ATOMS: atom_id res chain seq x y z
N MET A 1 18.35 -11.74 14.37
CA MET A 1 17.71 -11.55 13.05
C MET A 1 16.22 -11.51 13.29
N THR A 2 15.59 -10.35 13.12
CA THR A 2 14.14 -10.23 13.34
C THR A 2 13.43 -10.94 12.19
N ASN A 3 12.84 -12.10 12.48
CA ASN A 3 11.92 -12.76 11.56
C ASN A 3 10.62 -11.95 11.57
N PHE A 4 10.47 -11.02 10.63
CA PHE A 4 9.17 -10.37 10.43
C PHE A 4 8.22 -11.37 9.78
N ASN A 5 7.06 -11.59 10.39
CA ASN A 5 6.01 -12.39 9.78
C ASN A 5 5.28 -11.55 8.72
N PHE A 6 4.70 -12.19 7.70
CA PHE A 6 4.00 -11.52 6.59
C PHE A 6 2.90 -10.56 7.08
N SER A 7 2.20 -10.92 8.16
CA SER A 7 1.17 -10.08 8.77
C SER A 7 1.72 -8.76 9.34
N GLU A 8 2.93 -8.75 9.89
CA GLU A 8 3.57 -7.54 10.42
C GLU A 8 4.03 -6.63 9.29
N LEU A 9 4.55 -7.22 8.21
CA LEU A 9 4.95 -6.46 7.01
C LEU A 9 3.73 -5.81 6.34
N ALA A 10 2.63 -6.56 6.20
CA ALA A 10 1.38 -6.02 5.68
C ALA A 10 0.84 -4.88 6.56
N ALA A 11 0.90 -5.02 7.89
CA ALA A 11 0.52 -3.95 8.81
C ALA A 11 1.41 -2.70 8.65
N ALA A 12 2.73 -2.87 8.61
CA ALA A 12 3.68 -1.77 8.44
C ALA A 12 3.51 -1.04 7.10
N ALA A 13 3.27 -1.78 6.01
CA ALA A 13 2.96 -1.18 4.72
C ALA A 13 1.63 -0.41 4.76
N LEU A 14 0.59 -0.99 5.36
CA LEU A 14 -0.72 -0.34 5.51
C LEU A 14 -0.63 0.95 6.33
N ASP A 15 0.15 0.95 7.40
CA ASP A 15 0.37 2.13 8.22
C ASP A 15 1.12 3.24 7.46
N ALA A 16 2.07 2.89 6.60
CA ALA A 16 2.73 3.86 5.72
C ALA A 16 1.76 4.50 4.72
N LEU A 17 0.82 3.71 4.15
CA LEU A 17 -0.24 4.22 3.29
C LEU A 17 -1.15 5.20 4.04
N ARG A 18 -1.60 4.82 5.25
CA ARG A 18 -2.44 5.65 6.11
C ARG A 18 -1.75 6.95 6.52
N ALA A 19 -0.49 6.88 6.95
CA ALA A 19 0.30 8.05 7.34
C ALA A 19 0.48 9.05 6.18
N SER A 20 0.39 8.58 4.94
CA SER A 20 0.48 9.40 3.74
C SER A 20 -0.89 9.88 3.21
N GLY A 21 -1.98 9.64 3.95
CA GLY A 21 -3.33 10.00 3.54
C GLY A 21 -3.91 9.11 2.44
N LEU A 22 -3.36 7.91 2.26
CA LEU A 22 -3.76 6.93 1.24
C LEU A 22 -4.40 5.69 1.85
N ALA A 23 -5.12 5.86 2.96
CA ALA A 23 -5.85 4.78 3.63
C ALA A 23 -6.82 4.11 2.63
N PRO A 24 -6.78 2.77 2.46
CA PRO A 24 -7.75 2.06 1.63
C PRO A 24 -9.16 2.20 2.18
N HIS A 25 -10.13 2.39 1.30
CA HIS A 25 -11.55 2.43 1.67
C HIS A 25 -12.05 1.09 2.24
N ASP A 26 -11.51 -0.03 1.75
CA ASP A 26 -11.81 -1.38 2.23
C ASP A 26 -10.49 -2.11 2.50
N ALA A 27 -10.02 -2.06 3.75
CA ALA A 27 -8.75 -2.67 4.15
C ALA A 27 -8.77 -4.21 4.13
N GLY A 28 -9.95 -4.84 4.15
CA GLY A 28 -10.07 -6.30 4.04
C GLY A 28 -9.85 -6.77 2.60
N LYS A 29 -10.38 -6.01 1.64
CA LYS A 29 -10.21 -6.29 0.21
C LYS A 29 -8.87 -5.83 -0.34
N ASP A 30 -8.42 -4.64 0.04
CA ASP A 30 -7.22 -3.98 -0.49
C ASP A 30 -6.02 -4.12 0.48
N ALA A 31 -5.96 -5.25 1.20
CA ALA A 31 -4.83 -5.57 2.08
C ALA A 31 -3.51 -5.57 1.28
N PRO A 32 -2.39 -5.06 1.82
CA PRO A 32 -1.12 -5.04 1.11
C PRO A 32 -0.62 -6.43 0.70
N VAL A 33 -0.28 -6.59 -0.58
CA VAL A 33 0.27 -7.83 -1.15
C VAL A 33 1.69 -7.57 -1.66
N PHE A 34 2.62 -8.46 -1.30
CA PHE A 34 4.04 -8.38 -1.67
C PHE A 34 4.38 -9.28 -2.88
N ASP A 35 3.71 -9.05 -4.00
CA ASP A 35 3.86 -9.84 -5.24
C ASP A 35 4.66 -9.12 -6.34
N GLY A 36 5.16 -7.91 -6.06
CA GLY A 36 5.85 -7.07 -7.04
C GLY A 36 4.94 -6.51 -8.13
N GLN A 37 3.61 -6.61 -7.99
CA GLN A 37 2.66 -6.14 -8.99
C GLN A 37 2.02 -4.80 -8.61
N LEU A 38 1.48 -4.12 -9.62
CA LEU A 38 0.73 -2.89 -9.42
C LEU A 38 -0.68 -3.18 -8.92
N HIS A 39 -0.91 -2.87 -7.65
CA HIS A 39 -2.23 -2.89 -7.06
C HIS A 39 -2.82 -1.49 -7.07
N ARG A 40 -4.07 -1.37 -7.49
CA ARG A 40 -4.81 -0.10 -7.52
C ARG A 40 -6.11 -0.21 -6.74
N TYR A 41 -6.35 0.77 -5.88
CA TYR A 41 -7.45 0.74 -4.93
C TYR A 41 -8.07 2.12 -4.73
N ARG A 42 -9.21 2.13 -4.04
CA ARG A 42 -9.95 3.35 -3.68
C ARG A 42 -9.42 3.85 -2.35
N VAL A 43 -9.01 5.12 -2.29
CA VAL A 43 -8.72 5.78 -1.00
C VAL A 43 -10.01 6.09 -0.27
N GLU A 44 -9.99 6.04 1.06
CA GLU A 44 -11.06 6.55 1.89
C GLU A 44 -11.43 7.99 1.50
N GLY A 45 -12.73 8.29 1.38
CA GLY A 45 -13.22 9.60 0.94
C GLY A 45 -13.23 9.84 -0.58
N ASP A 46 -12.54 9.02 -1.39
CA ASP A 46 -12.66 9.12 -2.85
C ASP A 46 -14.01 8.59 -3.37
N LYS A 47 -14.39 8.98 -4.59
CA LYS A 47 -15.63 8.51 -5.24
C LYS A 47 -15.66 6.99 -5.35
N ALA A 48 -16.83 6.39 -5.15
CA ALA A 48 -17.06 4.96 -5.36
C ALA A 48 -16.60 4.51 -6.76
N GLY A 49 -15.92 3.36 -6.83
CA GLY A 49 -15.37 2.80 -8.06
C GLY A 49 -14.07 3.43 -8.55
N SER A 50 -13.57 4.50 -7.91
CA SER A 50 -12.27 5.07 -8.27
C SER A 50 -11.10 4.15 -7.85
N LYS A 51 -9.98 4.29 -8.57
CA LYS A 51 -8.74 3.52 -8.33
C LYS A 51 -7.54 4.46 -8.39
N ASN A 52 -7.61 5.54 -7.61
CA ASN A 52 -6.64 6.64 -7.68
C ASN A 52 -5.35 6.33 -6.97
N ALA A 53 -5.39 5.51 -5.91
CA ALA A 53 -4.18 5.08 -5.22
C ALA A 53 -3.62 3.79 -5.82
N TYR A 54 -2.32 3.65 -5.66
CA TYR A 54 -1.58 2.48 -6.09
C TYR A 54 -0.47 2.12 -5.10
N TYR A 55 -0.07 0.86 -5.11
CA TYR A 55 1.17 0.40 -4.51
C TYR A 55 1.80 -0.72 -5.36
N VAL A 56 3.11 -0.90 -5.18
CA VAL A 56 3.89 -2.06 -5.63
C VAL A 56 4.80 -2.42 -4.46
N LEU A 57 4.71 -3.65 -3.96
CA LEU A 57 5.47 -4.13 -2.80
C LEU A 57 6.23 -5.41 -3.14
N HIS A 58 7.46 -5.51 -2.66
CA HIS A 58 8.41 -6.57 -2.93
C HIS A 58 8.83 -7.27 -1.63
N LEU A 59 9.06 -8.59 -1.68
CA LEU A 59 9.57 -9.40 -0.56
C LEU A 59 10.77 -10.27 -0.97
N ASP A 60 11.48 -9.93 -2.04
CA ASP A 60 12.71 -10.58 -2.49
C ASP A 60 13.94 -10.03 -1.74
N GLY A 61 14.12 -10.49 -0.49
CA GLY A 61 15.29 -10.20 0.35
C GLY A 61 15.08 -9.11 1.39
N ARG A 62 14.58 -7.93 1.00
CA ARG A 62 14.14 -6.88 1.93
C ARG A 62 12.75 -6.39 1.53
N ALA A 63 11.83 -6.35 2.49
CA ALA A 63 10.51 -5.81 2.25
C ALA A 63 10.62 -4.31 1.88
N ALA A 64 10.15 -3.94 0.70
CA ALA A 64 10.21 -2.58 0.20
C ALA A 64 9.12 -2.33 -0.85
N GLY A 65 8.88 -1.07 -1.19
CA GLY A 65 7.99 -0.75 -2.29
C GLY A 65 7.77 0.73 -2.54
N VAL A 66 6.89 1.01 -3.51
CA VAL A 66 6.47 2.35 -3.91
C VAL A 66 4.95 2.43 -3.84
N PHE A 67 4.43 3.58 -3.45
CA PHE A 67 3.00 3.83 -3.41
C PHE A 67 2.70 5.29 -3.73
N GLY A 68 1.44 5.59 -4.03
CA GLY A 68 1.06 6.95 -4.35
C GLY A 68 -0.39 7.11 -4.77
N SER A 69 -0.73 8.30 -5.24
CA SER A 69 -2.03 8.64 -5.79
C SER A 69 -1.90 9.47 -7.05
N TRP A 70 -2.57 9.04 -8.12
CA TRP A 70 -2.63 9.81 -9.37
C TRP A 70 -3.50 11.05 -9.24
N LYS A 71 -4.45 11.06 -8.31
CA LYS A 71 -5.33 12.21 -8.07
C LYS A 71 -4.57 13.38 -7.44
N SER A 72 -3.70 13.11 -6.46
CA SER A 72 -2.90 14.15 -5.79
C SER A 72 -1.50 14.32 -6.38
N GLY A 73 -1.06 13.40 -7.24
CA GLY A 73 0.33 13.35 -7.72
C GLY A 73 1.33 12.84 -6.67
N LEU A 74 0.87 12.45 -5.48
CA LEU A 74 1.72 11.93 -4.41
C LEU A 74 2.42 10.64 -4.85
N ARG A 75 3.72 10.54 -4.54
CA ARG A 75 4.53 9.33 -4.71
C ARG A 75 5.54 9.24 -3.57
N SER A 76 5.59 8.08 -2.92
CA SER A 76 6.48 7.78 -1.80
C SER A 76 7.00 6.35 -1.88
N THR A 77 8.06 6.07 -1.13
CA THR A 77 8.64 4.73 -0.98
C THR A 77 8.53 4.24 0.47
N TRP A 78 8.54 2.93 0.67
CA TRP A 78 8.56 2.26 1.97
C TRP A 78 9.66 1.18 1.96
N ALA A 79 10.40 1.01 3.06
CA ALA A 79 11.50 0.05 3.21
C ALA A 79 11.90 -0.19 4.67
#